data_AF-A0A2V2RKT6-F1
#
_entry.id   AF-A0A2V2RKT6-F1
#
_cell.length_a   1.000
_cell.length_b   1.000
_cell.length_c   1.000
_cell.angle_alpha   90.00
_cell.angle_beta   90.00
_cell.angle_gamma   90.00
#
_symmetry.space_group_name_H-M   'P 1'
#
loop_
_entity.id
_entity.type
_entity.pdbx_description
1 polymer ?
#
loop_
_entity_poly.entity_id
_entity_poly.type
_entity_poly.pdbx_seq_one_letter_code
_entity_poly.pdbx_strand_id
1 'polypeptide(L)'
;MNPCVTATFTMPDIPQLAAELSKSTSESFMIWHDALTKGTKLAQDANIDPDAFLMLTRNCNNSAQFLSIMEALHCHAKENPYGSNAFNLLDFFVEKSTFALKDWIEGLDFFCDWLTDNVRQAGLTTMLNYITNCIQDKNQLESDMRFNLKEKVENVLKTYGFQD
;
A
#
# COMPACT_ATOMS: atom_id res chain seq x y z
N MET A 1 21.74 -21.94 -28.00
CA MET A 1 21.53 -21.80 -26.54
C MET A 1 21.61 -20.33 -26.23
N ASN A 2 20.48 -19.67 -25.97
CA ASN A 2 20.49 -18.27 -25.54
C ASN A 2 20.89 -18.21 -24.07
N PRO A 3 21.86 -17.37 -23.66
CA PRO A 3 22.17 -17.18 -22.26
C PRO A 3 20.96 -16.54 -21.57
N CYS A 4 20.51 -17.19 -20.49
CA CYS A 4 19.53 -16.63 -19.57
C CYS A 4 20.16 -15.40 -18.92
N VAL A 5 19.74 -14.19 -19.35
CA VAL A 5 20.12 -12.95 -18.70
C VAL A 5 19.34 -12.88 -17.40
N THR A 6 19.96 -13.30 -16.30
CA THR A 6 19.44 -13.02 -14.96
C THR A 6 19.58 -11.51 -14.73
N ALA A 7 18.49 -10.76 -14.94
CA ALA A 7 18.42 -9.37 -14.52
C ALA A 7 18.70 -9.33 -13.00
N THR A 8 19.81 -8.71 -12.61
CA THR A 8 20.16 -8.52 -11.22
C THR A 8 19.14 -7.59 -10.57
N PHE A 9 18.31 -8.15 -9.70
CA PHE A 9 17.48 -7.39 -8.77
C PHE A 9 18.37 -6.43 -8.00
N THR A 10 18.23 -5.13 -8.25
CA THR A 10 19.03 -4.11 -7.58
C THR A 10 18.06 -3.14 -6.92
N MET A 11 18.05 -3.15 -5.59
CA MET A 11 17.28 -2.17 -4.80
C MET A 11 17.78 -0.75 -5.08
N PRO A 12 16.92 0.26 -4.96
CA PRO A 12 17.33 1.64 -5.14
C PRO A 12 18.41 2.05 -4.12
N ASP A 13 19.21 3.06 -4.48
CA ASP A 13 20.15 3.71 -3.58
C ASP A 13 19.36 4.40 -2.44
N ILE A 14 19.34 3.75 -1.28
CA ILE A 14 18.55 4.17 -0.11
C ILE A 14 18.95 5.57 0.38
N PRO A 15 20.24 5.91 0.53
CA PRO A 15 20.65 7.30 0.80
C PRO A 15 20.11 8.31 -0.21
N GLN A 16 20.20 8.03 -1.52
CA GLN A 16 19.69 8.95 -2.53
C GLN A 16 18.18 9.14 -2.41
N LEU A 17 17.42 8.04 -2.28
CA LEU A 17 15.97 8.07 -2.17
C LEU A 17 15.48 8.74 -0.89
N ALA A 18 16.14 8.49 0.25
CA ALA A 18 15.83 9.16 1.52
C ALA A 18 16.05 10.68 1.43
N ALA A 19 17.12 11.11 0.76
CA ALA A 19 17.39 12.53 0.55
C ALA A 19 16.36 13.20 -0.39
N GLU A 20 15.84 12.48 -1.39
CA GLU A 20 14.73 12.93 -2.23
C GLU A 20 13.45 13.11 -1.41
N LEU A 21 13.03 12.08 -0.67
CA LEU A 21 11.76 12.06 0.07
C LEU A 21 11.75 13.03 1.25
N SER A 22 12.89 13.22 1.92
CA SER A 22 13.02 14.21 3.01
C SER A 22 12.71 15.65 2.55
N LYS A 23 12.94 15.95 1.26
CA LYS A 23 12.62 17.27 0.69
C LYS A 23 11.14 17.42 0.36
N SER A 24 10.45 16.34 0.02
CA SER A 24 9.05 16.38 -0.41
C SER A 24 8.04 16.19 0.72
N THR A 25 8.41 15.58 1.85
CA THR A 25 7.46 15.13 2.90
C THR A 25 7.63 15.83 4.25
N SER A 26 8.57 16.77 4.38
CA SER A 26 8.91 17.45 5.65
C SER A 26 9.45 16.53 6.77
N GLU A 27 9.61 15.23 6.52
CA GLU A 27 10.29 14.30 7.42
C GLU A 27 11.81 14.37 7.25
N SER A 28 12.54 14.08 8.33
CA SER A 28 14.00 14.11 8.27
C SER A 28 14.56 12.98 7.40
N PHE A 29 15.75 13.21 6.85
CA PHE A 29 16.52 12.18 6.14
C PHE A 29 16.65 10.88 6.93
N MET A 30 16.94 10.95 8.23
CA MET A 30 17.14 9.76 9.06
C MET A 30 15.87 8.93 9.21
N ILE A 31 14.71 9.59 9.35
CA ILE A 31 13.40 8.91 9.43
C ILE A 31 13.14 8.12 8.14
N TRP A 32 13.32 8.74 6.98
CA TRP A 32 13.17 8.05 5.69
C TRP A 32 14.21 6.96 5.48
N HIS A 33 15.46 7.21 5.83
CA HIS A 33 16.53 6.23 5.70
C HIS A 33 16.21 4.95 6.50
N ASP A 34 15.77 5.10 7.75
CA ASP A 34 15.41 3.96 8.61
C ASP A 34 14.18 3.22 8.07
N ALA A 35 13.16 3.96 7.63
CA ALA A 35 11.97 3.38 7.04
C ALA A 35 12.27 2.62 5.74
N LEU A 36 13.06 3.19 4.84
CA LEU A 36 13.46 2.54 3.58
C LEU A 36 14.36 1.32 3.82
N THR A 37 15.24 1.37 4.82
CA THR A 37 16.06 0.22 5.21
C THR A 37 15.20 -0.93 5.74
N LYS A 38 14.22 -0.64 6.59
CA LYS A 38 13.25 -1.63 7.07
C LYS A 38 12.37 -2.14 5.94
N GLY A 39 11.83 -1.24 5.13
CA GLY A 39 11.01 -1.56 3.95
C GLY A 39 11.74 -2.46 2.96
N THR A 40 13.04 -2.25 2.75
CA THR A 40 13.85 -3.10 1.86
C THR A 40 13.86 -4.55 2.30
N LYS A 41 13.97 -4.82 3.60
CA LYS A 41 13.90 -6.18 4.14
C LYS A 41 12.52 -6.80 3.94
N LEU A 42 11.47 -6.03 4.25
CA LEU A 42 10.07 -6.46 4.03
C LEU A 42 9.80 -6.78 2.55
N ALA A 43 10.33 -5.95 1.65
CA ALA A 43 10.19 -6.14 0.21
C ALA A 43 10.87 -7.43 -0.28
N GLN A 44 12.10 -7.67 0.19
CA GLN A 44 12.84 -8.90 -0.12
C GLN A 44 12.10 -10.14 0.38
N ASP A 45 11.62 -10.13 1.63
CA ASP A 45 10.88 -11.25 2.23
C ASP A 45 9.54 -11.50 1.51
N ALA A 46 8.90 -10.43 1.02
CA ALA A 46 7.64 -10.49 0.27
C ALA A 46 7.81 -10.67 -1.25
N ASN A 47 9.05 -10.80 -1.74
CA ASN A 47 9.39 -10.88 -3.16
C ASN A 47 8.83 -9.70 -4.00
N ILE A 48 8.79 -8.49 -3.43
CA ILE A 48 8.38 -7.25 -4.11
C ILE A 48 9.55 -6.77 -4.96
N ASP A 49 9.30 -6.52 -6.24
CA ASP A 49 10.33 -6.04 -7.17
C ASP A 49 10.72 -4.57 -6.90
N PRO A 50 11.91 -4.13 -7.38
CA PRO A 50 12.40 -2.79 -7.07
C PRO A 50 11.53 -1.68 -7.67
N ASP A 51 10.86 -1.93 -8.80
CA ASP A 51 9.99 -0.95 -9.43
C ASP A 51 8.70 -0.78 -8.63
N ALA A 52 8.08 -1.89 -8.20
CA ALA A 52 6.96 -1.88 -7.27
C ALA A 52 7.31 -1.19 -5.95
N PHE A 53 8.49 -1.47 -5.40
CA PHE A 53 8.99 -0.79 -4.19
C PHE A 53 9.06 0.72 -4.39
N LEU A 54 9.68 1.17 -5.48
CA LEU A 54 9.80 2.60 -5.82
C LEU A 54 8.43 3.25 -6.04
N MET A 55 7.51 2.55 -6.70
CA MET A 55 6.14 3.01 -6.90
C MET A 55 5.43 3.22 -5.57
N LEU A 56 5.49 2.25 -4.66
CA LEU A 56 4.89 2.35 -3.33
C LEU A 56 5.49 3.53 -2.56
N THR A 57 6.82 3.59 -2.47
CA THR A 57 7.52 4.65 -1.74
C THR A 57 7.14 6.04 -2.23
N ARG A 58 7.08 6.27 -3.53
CA ARG A 58 6.78 7.60 -4.11
C ARG A 58 5.31 8.02 -3.98
N ASN A 59 4.40 7.06 -3.80
CA ASN A 59 2.98 7.36 -3.61
C ASN A 59 2.57 7.47 -2.14
N CYS A 60 3.47 7.16 -1.19
CA CYS A 60 3.22 7.38 0.23
C CYS A 60 3.50 8.84 0.63
N ASN A 61 2.68 9.37 1.54
CA ASN A 61 2.80 10.74 2.04
C ASN A 61 3.90 10.92 3.10
N ASN A 62 4.24 9.85 3.82
CA ASN A 62 5.25 9.83 4.87
C ASN A 62 5.79 8.41 5.09
N SER A 63 6.84 8.32 5.90
CA SER A 63 7.57 7.09 6.21
C SER A 63 6.72 6.06 6.97
N ALA A 64 5.81 6.52 7.84
CA ALA A 64 4.92 5.65 8.61
C ALA A 64 3.90 4.95 7.71
N GLN A 65 3.25 5.70 6.83
CA GLN A 65 2.33 5.16 5.82
C GLN A 65 3.05 4.16 4.91
N PHE A 66 4.27 4.49 4.45
CA PHE A 66 5.07 3.56 3.66
C PHE A 66 5.31 2.24 4.41
N LEU A 67 5.70 2.29 5.68
CA LEU A 67 5.92 1.09 6.48
C LEU A 67 4.63 0.29 6.72
N SER A 68 3.52 0.97 7.01
CA SER A 68 2.20 0.36 7.18
C SER A 68 1.80 -0.47 5.96
N ILE A 69 1.94 0.10 4.76
CA ILE A 69 1.66 -0.61 3.50
C ILE A 69 2.64 -1.78 3.29
N MET A 70 3.94 -1.58 3.49
CA MET A 70 4.93 -2.65 3.35
C MET A 70 4.68 -3.82 4.31
N GLU A 71 4.24 -3.53 5.54
CA GLU A 71 3.85 -4.54 6.52
C GLU A 71 2.61 -5.31 6.08
N ALA A 72 1.58 -4.64 5.57
CA ALA A 72 0.39 -5.30 5.02
C ALA A 72 0.72 -6.23 3.85
N LEU A 73 1.57 -5.79 2.92
CA LEU A 73 2.03 -6.61 1.79
C LEU A 73 2.85 -7.82 2.26
N HIS A 74 3.76 -7.61 3.22
CA HIS A 74 4.58 -8.67 3.77
C HIS A 74 3.75 -9.70 4.55
N CYS A 75 2.79 -9.27 5.37
CA CYS A 75 1.86 -10.18 6.05
C CYS A 75 1.10 -11.04 5.04
N HIS A 76 0.59 -10.44 3.96
CA HIS A 76 -0.09 -11.19 2.91
C HIS A 76 0.81 -12.23 2.25
N ALA A 77 2.06 -11.88 1.92
CA ALA A 77 3.03 -12.80 1.33
C ALA A 77 3.35 -13.98 2.26
N LYS A 78 3.42 -13.76 3.57
CA LYS A 78 3.63 -14.83 4.56
C LYS A 78 2.43 -15.77 4.67
N GLU A 79 1.22 -15.24 4.60
CA GLU A 79 -0.02 -16.03 4.61
C GLU A 79 -0.22 -16.79 3.30
N ASN A 80 0.34 -16.30 2.19
CA ASN A 80 0.14 -16.82 0.84
C ASN A 80 1.48 -17.08 0.12
N PRO A 81 2.34 -18.00 0.61
CA PRO A 81 3.70 -18.20 0.08
C PRO A 81 3.75 -18.70 -1.37
N TYR A 82 2.65 -19.27 -1.87
CA TYR A 82 2.49 -19.72 -3.26
C TYR A 82 1.48 -18.85 -4.04
N GLY A 83 0.99 -17.78 -3.42
CA GLY A 83 0.01 -16.87 -4.02
C GLY A 83 0.64 -15.91 -5.01
N SER A 84 -0.22 -15.09 -5.62
CA SER A 84 0.23 -13.95 -6.41
C SER A 84 1.05 -12.99 -5.55
N ASN A 85 2.00 -12.29 -6.17
CA ASN A 85 2.74 -11.21 -5.51
C ASN A 85 1.73 -10.20 -4.90
N ALA A 86 1.95 -9.82 -3.64
CA ALA A 86 1.05 -8.95 -2.89
C ALA A 86 0.85 -7.58 -3.55
N PHE A 87 1.90 -7.03 -4.18
CA PHE A 87 1.80 -5.80 -4.96
C PHE A 87 0.96 -6.01 -6.23
N ASN A 88 1.12 -7.12 -6.96
CA ASN A 88 0.28 -7.41 -8.13
C ASN A 88 -1.20 -7.52 -7.76
N LEU A 89 -1.51 -8.00 -6.55
CA LEU A 89 -2.89 -7.99 -6.05
C LEU A 89 -3.39 -6.55 -5.88
N LEU A 90 -2.64 -5.69 -5.20
CA LEU A 90 -2.99 -4.27 -5.06
C LEU A 90 -3.15 -3.59 -6.43
N ASP A 91 -2.17 -3.78 -7.33
CA ASP A 91 -2.16 -3.19 -8.68
C ASP A 91 -3.39 -3.62 -9.49
N PHE A 92 -3.80 -4.89 -9.39
CA PHE A 92 -5.04 -5.37 -9.99
C PHE A 92 -6.27 -4.58 -9.51
N PHE A 93 -6.38 -4.28 -8.21
CA PHE A 93 -7.51 -3.49 -7.69
C PHE A 93 -7.44 -2.04 -8.14
N VAL A 94 -6.24 -1.46 -8.19
CA VAL A 94 -6.00 -0.11 -8.71
C VAL A 94 -6.48 -0.01 -10.17
N GLU A 95 -6.02 -0.93 -11.04
CA GLU A 95 -6.38 -0.99 -12.46
C GLU A 95 -7.89 -1.17 -12.71
N LYS A 96 -8.61 -1.82 -11.78
CA LYS A 96 -10.06 -2.03 -11.88
C LYS A 96 -10.89 -0.88 -11.32
N SER A 97 -10.25 0.15 -10.78
CA SER A 97 -10.90 1.29 -10.17
C SER A 97 -10.67 2.59 -10.97
N THR A 98 -11.40 3.65 -10.62
CA THR A 98 -11.15 5.01 -11.14
C THR A 98 -10.14 5.79 -10.30
N PHE A 99 -9.58 5.18 -9.25
CA PHE A 99 -8.71 5.81 -8.27
C PHE A 99 -7.25 5.47 -8.55
N ALA A 100 -6.35 6.41 -8.28
CA ALA A 100 -4.92 6.18 -8.47
C ALA A 100 -4.33 5.33 -7.34
N LEU A 101 -3.13 4.77 -7.54
CA LEU A 101 -2.41 4.02 -6.51
C LEU A 101 -2.26 4.81 -5.20
N LYS A 102 -2.02 6.12 -5.29
CA LYS A 102 -1.95 7.00 -4.13
C LYS A 102 -3.25 6.98 -3.29
N ASP A 103 -4.40 7.06 -3.94
CA ASP A 103 -5.70 7.03 -3.26
C ASP A 103 -5.91 5.69 -2.54
N TRP A 104 -5.49 4.59 -3.18
CA TRP A 104 -5.52 3.23 -2.59
C TRP A 104 -4.61 3.09 -1.39
N ILE A 105 -3.40 3.64 -1.46
CA ILE A 105 -2.48 3.68 -0.32
C ILE A 105 -3.11 4.45 0.84
N GLU A 106 -3.70 5.63 0.59
CA GLU A 106 -4.35 6.41 1.64
C GLU A 106 -5.58 5.72 2.25
N GLY A 107 -6.37 5.02 1.43
CA GLY A 107 -7.52 4.24 1.90
C GLY A 107 -7.11 3.02 2.71
N LEU A 108 -6.08 2.29 2.28
CA LEU A 108 -5.53 1.14 3.00
C LEU A 108 -4.89 1.55 4.32
N ASP A 109 -4.10 2.61 4.31
CA ASP A 109 -3.44 3.15 5.50
C ASP A 109 -4.48 3.54 6.56
N PHE A 110 -5.53 4.26 6.15
CA PHE A 110 -6.64 4.59 7.05
C PHE A 110 -7.33 3.33 7.59
N PHE A 111 -7.51 2.30 6.77
CA PHE A 111 -8.14 1.06 7.22
C PHE A 111 -7.24 0.29 8.21
N CYS A 112 -5.92 0.22 7.96
CA CYS A 112 -4.96 -0.35 8.90
C CYS A 112 -5.00 0.35 10.26
N ASP A 113 -5.03 1.68 10.27
CA ASP A 113 -5.18 2.49 11.49
C ASP A 113 -6.50 2.18 12.20
N TRP A 114 -7.60 2.15 11.46
CA TRP A 114 -8.92 1.84 12.02
C TRP A 114 -8.97 0.43 12.64
N LEU A 115 -8.37 -0.58 12.00
CA LEU A 115 -8.27 -1.94 12.55
C LEU A 115 -7.49 -1.94 13.87
N THR A 116 -6.37 -1.21 13.91
CA THR A 116 -5.53 -1.08 15.10
C THR A 116 -6.29 -0.43 16.26
N ASP A 117 -6.94 0.70 16.00
CA ASP A 117 -7.74 1.44 17.00
C ASP A 117 -8.92 0.63 17.55
N ASN A 118 -9.47 -0.28 16.75
CA ASN A 118 -10.61 -1.12 17.11
C ASN A 118 -10.22 -2.54 17.54
N VAL A 119 -8.92 -2.83 17.70
CA VAL A 119 -8.39 -4.14 18.12
C VAL A 119 -8.88 -5.27 17.20
N ARG A 120 -8.84 -5.04 15.89
CA ARG A 120 -9.23 -5.97 14.83
C ARG A 120 -8.04 -6.31 13.94
N GLN A 121 -8.19 -7.36 13.15
CA GLN A 121 -7.20 -7.79 12.17
C GLN A 121 -7.91 -8.19 10.89
N ALA A 122 -7.36 -7.81 9.74
CA ALA A 122 -7.84 -8.26 8.44
C ALA A 122 -6.64 -8.46 7.51
N GLY A 123 -6.69 -9.52 6.70
CA GLY A 123 -5.70 -9.75 5.65
C GLY A 123 -5.86 -8.73 4.52
N LEU A 124 -4.79 -8.51 3.75
CA LEU A 124 -4.76 -7.57 2.63
C LEU A 124 -5.92 -7.78 1.65
N THR A 125 -6.19 -9.03 1.25
CA THR A 125 -7.28 -9.34 0.32
C THR A 125 -8.65 -8.91 0.86
N THR A 126 -8.90 -9.13 2.16
CA THR A 126 -10.13 -8.71 2.82
C THR A 126 -10.25 -7.19 2.82
N MET A 127 -9.17 -6.48 3.14
CA MET A 127 -9.15 -5.02 3.10
C MET A 127 -9.41 -4.47 1.70
N LEU A 128 -8.76 -5.02 0.67
CA LEU A 128 -8.94 -4.60 -0.72
C LEU A 128 -10.37 -4.84 -1.23
N ASN A 129 -10.96 -5.98 -0.89
CA ASN A 129 -12.36 -6.29 -1.23
C ASN A 129 -13.33 -5.33 -0.54
N TYR A 130 -13.10 -5.04 0.73
CA TYR A 130 -13.93 -4.10 1.48
C TYR A 130 -13.86 -2.68 0.87
N ILE A 131 -12.66 -2.18 0.57
CA ILE A 131 -12.48 -0.88 -0.10
C ILE A 131 -13.18 -0.88 -1.46
N THR A 132 -13.08 -1.98 -2.22
CA THR A 132 -13.79 -2.15 -3.49
C THR A 132 -15.31 -2.04 -3.32
N ASN A 133 -15.86 -2.64 -2.28
CA ASN A 133 -17.29 -2.53 -1.99
C ASN A 133 -17.70 -1.10 -1.60
N CYS A 134 -16.83 -0.36 -0.92
CA CYS A 134 -17.07 1.05 -0.58
C CYS A 134 -17.21 1.94 -1.84
N ILE A 135 -16.51 1.61 -2.93
CA ILE A 135 -16.55 2.39 -4.18
C ILE A 135 -17.61 1.92 -5.18
N GLN A 136 -18.12 0.69 -5.04
CA GLN A 136 -19.11 0.11 -5.95
C GLN A 136 -20.56 0.42 -5.58
N ASP A 137 -20.83 1.02 -4.41
CA ASP A 137 -22.18 1.42 -4.02
C ASP A 137 -22.71 2.55 -4.92
N LYS A 138 -23.51 2.13 -5.92
CA LYS A 138 -24.13 2.99 -6.93
C LYS A 138 -25.07 4.04 -6.36
N ASN A 139 -25.58 3.87 -5.14
CA ASN A 139 -26.48 4.85 -4.53
C ASN A 139 -25.74 6.11 -4.02
N GLN A 140 -24.42 6.04 -3.83
CA GLN A 140 -23.59 7.19 -3.43
C GLN A 140 -22.84 7.84 -4.61
N LEU A 141 -22.64 7.12 -5.73
CA LEU A 141 -21.84 7.54 -6.88
C LEU A 141 -22.29 8.82 -7.59
N GLU A 142 -23.58 9.20 -7.54
CA GLU A 142 -24.08 10.41 -8.22
C GLU A 142 -23.87 11.72 -7.43
N SER A 143 -23.61 11.66 -6.12
CA SER A 143 -23.27 12.85 -5.30
C SER A 143 -21.76 13.00 -5.03
N ASP A 144 -20.96 12.01 -5.41
CA ASP A 144 -19.66 11.71 -4.77
C ASP A 144 -18.40 12.08 -5.57
N MET A 145 -18.50 12.79 -6.70
CA MET A 145 -17.31 13.25 -7.46
C MET A 145 -16.36 14.16 -6.65
N ARG A 146 -16.68 14.49 -5.39
CA ARG A 146 -15.86 15.31 -4.50
C ARG A 146 -15.00 14.52 -3.53
N PHE A 147 -15.34 13.26 -3.25
CA PHE A 147 -14.66 12.49 -2.20
C PHE A 147 -13.51 11.65 -2.78
N ASN A 148 -12.35 11.73 -2.14
CA ASN A 148 -11.25 10.82 -2.44
C ASN A 148 -11.54 9.41 -1.86
N LEU A 149 -10.74 8.40 -2.25
CA LEU A 149 -10.99 7.02 -1.83
C LEU A 149 -10.96 6.87 -0.30
N LYS A 150 -10.00 7.54 0.35
CA LYS A 150 -9.87 7.51 1.81
C LYS A 150 -11.15 8.00 2.48
N GLU A 151 -11.72 9.12 2.06
CA GLU A 151 -12.95 9.67 2.64
C GLU A 151 -14.14 8.71 2.49
N LYS A 152 -14.24 8.01 1.35
CA LYS A 152 -15.26 6.96 1.15
C LYS A 152 -15.08 5.82 2.15
N VAL A 153 -13.87 5.29 2.27
CA VAL A 153 -13.54 4.20 3.21
C VAL A 153 -13.80 4.62 4.65
N GLU A 154 -13.39 5.83 5.01
CA GLU A 154 -13.60 6.43 6.33
C GLU A 154 -15.09 6.55 6.67
N ASN A 155 -15.92 7.06 5.75
CA ASN A 155 -17.35 7.20 5.96
C ASN A 155 -18.03 5.85 6.18
N VAL A 156 -17.70 4.84 5.37
CA VAL A 156 -18.29 3.50 5.49
C VAL A 156 -17.85 2.82 6.79
N LEU A 157 -16.54 2.84 7.13
CA LEU A 157 -16.03 2.26 8.38
C LEU A 157 -16.61 2.93 9.62
N LYS A 158 -16.76 4.26 9.62
CA LYS A 158 -17.36 4.99 10.74
C LYS A 158 -18.87 4.71 10.89
N THR A 159 -19.57 4.49 9.78
CA THR A 159 -21.03 4.31 9.79
C THR A 159 -21.43 2.87 10.10
N TYR A 160 -20.76 1.90 9.47
CA TYR A 160 -21.16 0.49 9.48
C TYR A 160 -20.14 -0.42 10.18
N GLY A 161 -18.91 0.06 10.39
CA GLY A 161 -17.81 -0.75 10.90
C GLY A 161 -17.33 -1.79 9.91
N PHE A 162 -16.55 -2.73 10.41
CA PHE A 162 -16.05 -3.87 9.66
C PHE A 162 -16.37 -5.17 10.43
N GLN A 163 -16.90 -6.16 9.73
CA GLN A 163 -17.23 -7.49 10.25
C GLN A 163 -16.45 -8.53 9.45
N ASP A 164 -15.64 -9.32 10.15
CA ASP A 164 -14.88 -10.45 9.59
C ASP A 164 -15.77 -11.63 9.20
#